data_AF-A0A7K2LRC2-F1
#
_entry.id   AF-A0A7K2LRC2-F1
#
_cell.length_a   1.000
_cell.length_b   1.000
_cell.length_c   1.000
_cell.angle_alpha   90.00
_cell.angle_beta   90.00
_cell.angle_gamma   90.00
#
_symmetry.space_group_name_H-M   'P 1'
#
loop_
_entity.id
_entity.type
_entity.pdbx_description
1 polymer ?
#
loop_
_entity_poly.entity_id
_entity_poly.type
_entity_poly.pdbx_seq_one_letter_code
_entity_poly.pdbx_strand_id
1 'polypeptide(L)'
;MSVAFRISCCLCRKNIPLAGDVIALDAEWQRRYPDMRGILACARCVSDYGWACCTTTEGGFVDGHVAAPEDQADIDSWSHHLERGTHRGLVQAHPRAGLLQGAEEYLRSIAARNTNSEYVVMLRAVIQEWDEQRSTADAPQPATA
;
A
#
# COMPACT_ATOMS: atom_id res chain seq x y z
N MET A 1 9.73 7.21 22.07
CA MET A 1 8.45 6.56 22.40
C MET A 1 7.83 6.04 21.12
N SER A 2 7.17 4.87 21.15
CA SER A 2 6.45 4.37 19.98
C SER A 2 5.08 5.03 19.90
N VAL A 3 4.83 5.82 18.86
CA VAL A 3 3.49 6.35 18.58
C VAL A 3 2.61 5.19 18.13
N ALA A 4 1.43 5.05 18.75
CA ALA A 4 0.43 4.09 18.30
C ALA A 4 -0.25 4.65 17.04
N PHE A 5 -0.39 3.83 16.01
CA PHE A 5 -1.09 4.20 14.79
C PHE A 5 -1.83 2.99 14.24
N ARG A 6 -2.75 3.24 13.31
CA ARG A 6 -3.47 2.22 12.56
C ARG A 6 -3.37 2.57 11.09
N ILE A 7 -3.35 1.54 10.25
CA ILE A 7 -3.47 1.73 8.80
C ILE A 7 -4.75 1.07 8.32
N SER A 8 -5.43 1.74 7.38
CA SER A 8 -6.61 1.22 6.71
C SER A 8 -6.19 0.43 5.49
N CYS A 9 -6.69 -0.80 5.30
CA CYS A 9 -6.44 -1.61 4.12
C CYS A 9 -6.81 -0.85 2.83
N CYS A 10 -5.95 -0.89 1.82
CA CYS A 10 -6.17 -0.22 0.55
C CYS A 10 -7.42 -0.76 -0.18
N LEU A 11 -7.75 -2.05 -0.02
CA LEU A 11 -8.91 -2.70 -0.64
C LEU A 11 -10.21 -2.50 0.17
N CYS A 12 -10.28 -2.99 1.42
CA CYS A 12 -11.54 -2.97 2.18
C CYS A 12 -11.73 -1.73 3.07
N ARG A 13 -10.75 -0.84 3.15
CA ARG A 13 -10.75 0.38 3.99
C ARG A 13 -10.87 0.14 5.50
N LYS A 14 -10.94 -1.11 5.96
CA LYS A 14 -10.93 -1.46 7.38
C LYS A 14 -9.51 -1.38 7.94
N ASN A 15 -9.40 -1.08 9.24
CA ASN A 15 -8.12 -1.10 9.94
C ASN A 15 -7.49 -2.49 9.84
N ILE A 16 -6.21 -2.54 9.47
CA ILE A 16 -5.44 -3.78 9.49
C ILE A 16 -5.12 -4.13 10.96
N PRO A 17 -5.37 -5.36 11.42
CA PRO A 17 -5.04 -5.77 12.78
C PRO A 17 -3.54 -5.71 13.05
N LEU A 18 -3.11 -5.11 14.16
CA LEU A 18 -1.68 -4.94 14.49
C LEU A 18 -0.88 -6.25 14.57
N ALA A 19 -1.54 -7.35 14.94
CA ALA A 19 -0.94 -8.67 15.03
C ALA A 19 -0.85 -9.39 13.67
N GLY A 20 -1.43 -8.82 12.61
CA GLY A 20 -1.41 -9.37 11.26
C GLY A 20 -0.33 -8.74 10.38
N ASP A 21 0.10 -9.52 9.39
CA ASP A 21 0.97 -9.02 8.33
C ASP A 21 0.24 -8.04 7.41
N VAL A 22 1.04 -7.09 6.91
CA VAL A 22 0.68 -6.14 5.87
C VAL A 22 1.38 -6.57 4.59
N ILE A 23 0.67 -6.48 3.47
CA ILE A 23 1.18 -6.85 2.15
C ILE A 23 1.16 -5.59 1.28
N ALA A 24 2.29 -5.22 0.69
CA ALA A 24 2.36 -4.17 -0.31
C ALA A 24 2.02 -4.74 -1.69
N LEU A 25 1.12 -4.07 -2.39
CA LEU A 25 0.62 -4.47 -3.70
C LEU A 25 1.21 -3.58 -4.80
N ASP A 26 1.40 -4.13 -5.99
CA ASP A 26 1.97 -3.40 -7.11
C ASP A 26 0.92 -2.68 -7.98
N ALA A 27 1.36 -2.18 -9.15
CA ALA A 27 0.50 -1.48 -10.09
C ALA A 27 -0.56 -2.37 -10.75
N GLU A 28 -0.36 -3.69 -10.82
CA GLU A 28 -1.35 -4.61 -11.41
C GLU A 28 -2.58 -4.74 -10.50
N TRP A 29 -2.36 -4.78 -9.18
CA TRP A 29 -3.46 -4.66 -8.21
C TRP A 29 -4.22 -3.33 -8.37
N GLN A 30 -3.52 -2.21 -8.51
CA GLN A 30 -4.15 -0.89 -8.71
C GLN A 30 -4.93 -0.82 -10.03
N ARG A 31 -4.44 -1.46 -11.10
CA ARG A 31 -5.13 -1.53 -12.40
C ARG A 31 -6.46 -2.28 -12.29
N ARG A 32 -6.50 -3.36 -11.52
CA ARG A 32 -7.70 -4.18 -11.31
C ARG A 32 -8.67 -3.60 -10.29
N TYR A 33 -8.15 -2.93 -9.27
CA TYR A 33 -8.93 -2.31 -8.21
C TYR A 33 -8.64 -0.80 -8.17
N PRO A 34 -9.18 -0.03 -9.13
CA PRO A 34 -8.87 1.40 -9.27
C PRO A 34 -9.27 2.24 -8.05
N ASP A 35 -10.21 1.77 -7.24
CA ASP A 35 -10.66 2.42 -6.00
C ASP A 35 -9.71 2.21 -4.81
N MET A 36 -8.63 1.44 -4.98
CA MET A 36 -7.58 1.31 -3.98
C MET A 36 -7.00 2.68 -3.62
N ARG A 37 -6.72 2.89 -2.33
CA ARG A 37 -6.01 4.08 -1.84
C ARG A 37 -4.77 3.65 -1.08
N GLY A 38 -3.62 4.00 -1.65
CA GLY A 38 -2.34 3.42 -1.24
C GLY A 38 -2.25 1.97 -1.68
N ILE A 39 -1.25 1.26 -1.16
CA ILE A 39 -0.89 -0.09 -1.62
C ILE A 39 -0.82 -1.13 -0.50
N LEU A 40 -1.07 -0.74 0.75
CA LEU A 40 -0.93 -1.65 1.90
C LEU A 40 -2.26 -2.38 2.16
N ALA A 41 -2.28 -3.69 1.93
CA ALA A 41 -3.45 -4.54 2.11
C ALA A 41 -3.35 -5.46 3.33
N CYS A 42 -4.50 -5.87 3.87
CA CYS A 42 -4.55 -6.94 4.86
C CYS A 42 -4.54 -8.31 4.17
N ALA A 43 -3.97 -9.31 4.83
CA ALA A 43 -3.86 -10.68 4.30
C ALA A 43 -5.20 -11.29 3.87
N ARG A 44 -6.29 -10.95 4.58
CA ARG A 44 -7.63 -11.40 4.22
C ARG A 44 -8.06 -10.86 2.86
N CYS A 45 -7.90 -9.56 2.59
CA CYS A 45 -8.30 -9.00 1.30
C CYS A 45 -7.44 -9.53 0.17
N VAL A 46 -6.14 -9.72 0.40
CA VAL A 46 -5.28 -10.35 -0.60
C VAL A 46 -5.73 -11.78 -0.94
N SER A 47 -6.28 -12.51 0.03
CA SER A 47 -6.83 -13.85 -0.20
C SER A 47 -8.21 -13.78 -0.88
N ASP A 48 -9.12 -12.95 -0.39
CA ASP A 48 -10.51 -12.85 -0.86
C ASP A 48 -10.62 -12.23 -2.27
N TYR A 49 -9.72 -11.28 -2.61
CA TYR A 49 -9.67 -10.61 -3.91
C TYR A 49 -8.54 -11.14 -4.80
N GLY A 50 -7.84 -12.20 -4.37
CA GLY A 50 -6.82 -12.82 -5.21
C GLY A 50 -7.41 -13.33 -6.52
N TRP A 51 -6.59 -13.34 -7.56
CA TRP A 51 -7.01 -13.80 -8.88
C TRP A 51 -5.99 -14.78 -9.47
N ALA A 52 -6.52 -15.69 -10.29
CA ALA A 52 -5.73 -16.57 -11.15
C ALA A 52 -5.71 -15.92 -12.54
N CYS A 53 -4.71 -15.09 -12.84
CA CYS A 53 -4.60 -14.40 -14.13
C CYS A 53 -3.24 -14.61 -14.74
N CYS A 54 -2.89 -15.89 -14.81
CA CYS A 54 -2.02 -16.34 -15.86
C CYS A 54 -2.82 -17.06 -16.94
N THR A 55 -4.13 -16.84 -17.12
CA THR A 55 -4.88 -17.50 -18.20
C THR A 55 -5.10 -16.57 -19.40
N THR A 56 -4.89 -17.09 -20.60
CA THR A 56 -5.27 -16.46 -21.87
C THR A 56 -6.80 -16.31 -21.93
N THR A 57 -7.30 -15.56 -22.91
CA THR A 57 -8.76 -15.51 -23.20
C THR A 57 -9.37 -16.88 -23.48
N GLU A 58 -8.56 -17.89 -23.78
CA GLU A 58 -8.95 -19.29 -24.02
C GLU A 58 -8.79 -20.19 -22.79
N GLY A 59 -8.36 -19.64 -21.65
CA GLY A 59 -8.23 -20.36 -20.37
C GLY A 59 -6.91 -21.13 -20.18
N GLY A 60 -5.99 -21.10 -21.15
CA GLY A 60 -4.67 -21.72 -21.03
C GLY A 60 -3.67 -20.78 -20.36
N PHE A 61 -2.58 -21.30 -19.76
CA PHE A 61 -1.64 -20.41 -19.10
C PHE A 61 -0.86 -19.49 -20.09
N VAL A 62 -0.53 -18.25 -19.72
CA VAL A 62 0.30 -17.34 -20.52
C VAL A 62 1.73 -17.88 -20.62
N ASP A 63 2.43 -17.57 -21.73
CA ASP A 63 3.78 -18.07 -21.98
C ASP A 63 4.77 -17.62 -20.89
N GLY A 64 5.57 -18.55 -20.38
CA GLY A 64 6.48 -18.33 -19.23
C GLY A 64 5.85 -18.57 -17.85
N HIS A 65 4.56 -18.86 -17.76
CA HIS A 65 3.90 -19.22 -16.50
C HIS A 65 4.30 -20.62 -16.02
N VAL A 66 4.71 -20.73 -14.75
CA VAL A 66 4.98 -22.02 -14.10
C VAL A 66 3.72 -22.42 -13.34
N ALA A 67 2.97 -23.36 -13.88
CA ALA A 67 1.76 -23.85 -13.26
C ALA A 67 2.05 -24.39 -11.84
N ALA A 68 1.17 -24.04 -10.91
CA ALA A 68 1.13 -24.74 -9.63
C ALA A 68 0.87 -26.25 -9.85
N PRO A 69 1.32 -27.13 -8.94
CA PRO A 69 0.96 -28.55 -8.96
C PRO A 69 -0.56 -28.74 -9.09
N GLU A 70 -1.01 -29.86 -9.70
CA GLU A 70 -2.43 -30.11 -10.03
C GLU A 70 -3.38 -30.02 -8.82
N ASP A 71 -2.87 -30.16 -7.59
CA ASP A 71 -3.61 -30.07 -6.33
C ASP A 71 -3.56 -28.69 -5.65
N GLN A 72 -2.95 -27.69 -6.29
CA GLN A 72 -2.76 -26.35 -5.73
C GLN A 72 -3.40 -25.27 -6.62
N ALA A 73 -3.96 -24.25 -5.95
CA ALA A 73 -4.51 -23.10 -6.65
C ALA A 73 -3.40 -22.22 -7.22
N ASP A 74 -3.46 -21.95 -8.51
CA ASP A 74 -2.55 -21.06 -9.21
C ASP A 74 -3.00 -19.60 -9.07
N ILE A 75 -2.46 -18.91 -8.07
CA ILE A 75 -2.87 -17.55 -7.71
C ILE A 75 -1.81 -16.55 -8.18
N ASP A 76 -1.90 -16.19 -9.46
CA ASP A 76 -1.10 -15.16 -10.12
C ASP A 76 -0.96 -13.86 -9.30
N SER A 77 -2.02 -13.45 -8.61
CA SER A 77 -2.01 -12.21 -7.83
C SER A 77 -0.94 -12.18 -6.73
N TRP A 78 -0.39 -13.34 -6.32
CA TRP A 78 0.70 -13.43 -5.35
C TRP A 78 2.06 -13.01 -5.92
N SER A 79 2.29 -13.19 -7.23
CA SER A 79 3.47 -12.69 -7.93
C SER A 79 3.49 -11.16 -7.99
N HIS A 80 2.35 -10.53 -7.74
CA HIS A 80 2.14 -9.09 -7.70
C HIS A 80 2.17 -8.50 -6.28
N HIS A 81 2.69 -9.26 -5.30
CA HIS A 81 3.07 -8.74 -4.00
C HIS A 81 4.48 -8.15 -4.07
N LEU A 82 4.63 -6.89 -3.70
CA LEU A 82 5.95 -6.25 -3.60
C LEU A 82 6.70 -6.76 -2.37
N GLU A 83 6.04 -6.70 -1.20
CA GLU A 83 6.63 -7.05 0.09
C GLU A 83 5.55 -7.52 1.08
N ARG A 84 5.94 -8.32 2.07
CA ARG A 84 5.13 -8.71 3.23
C ARG A 84 5.88 -8.44 4.52
N GLY A 85 5.21 -7.92 5.54
CA GLY A 85 5.81 -7.76 6.86
C GLY A 85 4.98 -6.97 7.85
N THR A 86 5.65 -6.42 8.86
CA THR A 86 4.99 -5.71 9.96
C THR A 86 4.43 -4.35 9.52
N HIS A 87 3.42 -3.87 10.24
CA HIS A 87 2.86 -2.52 10.11
C HIS A 87 3.92 -1.42 10.02
N ARG A 88 4.88 -1.43 10.95
CA ARG A 88 5.94 -0.42 11.00
C ARG A 88 6.93 -0.57 9.88
N GLY A 89 7.26 -1.81 9.50
CA GLY A 89 8.17 -2.08 8.39
C GLY A 89 7.61 -1.51 7.09
N LEU A 90 6.37 -1.90 6.75
CA LEU A 90 5.75 -1.56 5.48
C LEU A 90 5.40 -0.07 5.37
N VAL A 91 4.98 0.56 6.47
CA VAL A 91 4.77 2.01 6.47
C VAL A 91 6.09 2.78 6.30
N GLN A 92 7.19 2.28 6.86
CA GLN A 92 8.49 2.93 6.68
C GLN A 92 9.04 2.72 5.26
N ALA A 93 8.84 1.54 4.67
CA ALA A 93 9.22 1.22 3.30
C ALA A 93 8.37 1.99 2.26
N HIS A 94 7.09 2.19 2.55
CA HIS A 94 6.14 2.88 1.66
C HIS A 94 5.46 4.08 2.36
N PRO A 95 6.21 5.17 2.65
CA PRO A 95 5.71 6.27 3.46
C PRO A 95 4.52 7.01 2.82
N ARG A 96 4.50 7.16 1.49
CA ARG A 96 3.35 7.75 0.77
C ARG A 96 2.07 6.93 0.96
N ALA A 97 2.17 5.61 0.89
CA ALA A 97 1.04 4.72 1.16
C ALA A 97 0.62 4.79 2.63
N GLY A 98 1.59 4.84 3.55
CA GLY A 98 1.35 5.07 4.98
C GLY A 98 0.55 6.34 5.25
N LEU A 99 0.92 7.48 4.64
CA LEU A 99 0.20 8.75 4.75
C LEU A 99 -1.25 8.62 4.26
N LEU A 100 -1.44 8.06 3.07
CA LEU A 100 -2.76 7.83 2.49
C LEU A 100 -3.65 6.92 3.35
N GLN A 101 -3.06 6.04 4.15
CA GLN A 101 -3.73 4.97 4.86
C GLN A 101 -3.82 5.20 6.38
N GLY A 102 -3.34 6.34 6.90
CA GLY A 102 -3.56 6.76 8.30
C GLY A 102 -2.35 6.70 9.23
N ALA A 103 -1.14 6.49 8.70
CA ALA A 103 0.09 6.43 9.50
C ALA A 103 0.81 7.78 9.69
N GLU A 104 0.13 8.90 9.45
CA GLU A 104 0.73 10.23 9.44
C GLU A 104 1.47 10.57 10.74
N GLU A 105 0.82 10.41 11.90
CA GLU A 105 1.44 10.72 13.21
C GLU A 105 2.71 9.90 13.46
N TYR A 106 2.70 8.62 13.06
CA TYR A 106 3.86 7.76 13.20
C TYR A 106 5.01 8.20 12.30
N LEU A 107 4.73 8.51 11.03
CA LEU A 107 5.74 9.00 10.09
C LEU A 107 6.32 10.36 10.54
N ARG A 108 5.47 11.29 10.98
CA ARG A 108 5.92 12.57 11.56
C ARG A 108 6.79 12.38 12.80
N SER A 109 6.47 11.40 13.66
CA SER A 109 7.29 11.10 14.85
C SER A 109 8.70 10.61 14.50
N ILE A 110 8.88 9.97 13.34
CA ILE A 110 10.20 9.56 12.85
C ILE A 110 10.92 10.76 12.22
N ALA A 111 10.22 11.54 11.40
CA ALA A 111 10.78 12.74 10.76
C ALA A 111 11.26 13.80 11.77
N ALA A 112 10.64 13.87 12.94
CA ALA A 112 10.99 14.79 14.03
C ALA A 112 12.28 14.41 14.78
N ARG A 113 12.87 13.23 14.52
CA ARG A 113 14.12 12.82 15.19
C ARG A 113 15.26 13.74 14.79
N ASN A 114 16.07 14.15 15.77
CA ASN A 114 17.25 14.99 15.52
C ASN A 114 18.41 14.16 14.95
N THR A 115 18.28 13.81 13.67
CA THR A 115 19.28 13.07 12.90
C THR A 115 19.22 13.49 11.43
N ASN A 116 20.35 13.32 10.74
CA ASN A 116 20.51 13.55 9.31
C ASN A 116 20.64 12.24 8.54
N SER A 117 20.05 11.15 9.03
CA SER A 117 20.03 9.91 8.26
C SER A 117 19.28 10.14 6.94
N GLU A 118 19.78 9.53 5.86
CA GLU A 118 19.18 9.63 4.52
C GLU A 118 17.68 9.31 4.55
N TYR A 119 17.30 8.30 5.34
CA TYR A 119 15.91 7.93 5.54
C TYR A 119 15.06 9.07 6.15
N VAL A 120 15.54 9.75 7.18
CA VAL A 120 14.80 10.84 7.83
C VAL A 120 14.71 12.07 6.91
N VAL A 121 15.75 12.34 6.12
CA VAL A 121 15.72 13.40 5.10
C VAL A 121 14.68 13.08 4.03
N MET A 122 14.69 11.86 3.48
CA MET A 122 13.67 11.39 2.53
C MET A 122 12.27 11.50 3.11
N LEU A 123 12.08 11.06 4.36
CA LEU A 123 10.77 11.07 4.98
C LEU A 123 10.23 12.50 5.19
N ARG A 124 11.09 13.47 5.54
CA ARG A 124 10.71 14.88 5.63
C ARG A 124 10.25 15.42 4.27
N ALA A 125 10.97 15.10 3.20
CA ALA A 125 10.59 15.50 1.85
C ALA A 125 9.23 14.92 1.45
N VAL A 126 9.00 13.62 1.70
CA VAL A 126 7.72 12.96 1.42
C VAL A 126 6.55 13.61 2.18
N ILE A 127 6.76 13.96 3.46
CA ILE A 127 5.74 14.64 4.27
C ILE A 127 5.49 16.06 3.76
N GLN A 128 6.53 16.78 3.35
CA GLN A 128 6.39 18.12 2.79
C GLN A 128 5.54 18.09 1.50
N GLU A 129 5.85 17.20 0.55
CA GLU A 129 5.07 17.03 -0.68
C GLU A 129 3.58 16.75 -0.37
N TRP A 130 3.32 15.90 0.62
CA TRP A 130 1.97 15.58 1.07
C TRP A 130 1.22 16.80 1.63
N ASP A 131 1.89 17.60 2.45
CA ASP A 131 1.32 18.81 3.05
C ASP A 131 1.00 19.87 1.99
N GLU A 132 1.86 20.01 0.98
CA GLU A 132 1.63 20.89 -0.18
C GLU A 132 0.44 20.44 -1.03
N GLN A 133 0.32 19.13 -1.30
CA GLN A 133 -0.82 18.57 -2.05
C GLN A 133 -2.16 18.79 -1.33
N ARG A 134 -2.19 18.67 0.00
CA ARG A 134 -3.41 18.92 0.78
C ARG A 134 -3.77 20.40 0.81
N SER A 135 -2.76 21.26 0.96
CA SER A 135 -2.97 22.72 0.99
C SER A 135 -3.54 23.24 -0.34
N THR A 136 -3.16 22.64 -1.46
CA THR A 136 -3.73 22.98 -2.78
C THR A 136 -5.14 22.43 -2.99
N ALA A 137 -5.46 21.25 -2.47
CA ALA A 137 -6.80 20.67 -2.52
C ALA A 137 -7.82 21.42 -1.64
N ASP A 138 -7.39 21.98 -0.51
CA ASP A 138 -8.23 22.73 0.43
C ASP A 138 -8.37 24.23 0.09
N ALA A 139 -7.70 24.70 -0.98
CA ALA A 139 -7.79 26.11 -1.39
C ALA A 139 -9.20 26.43 -1.94
N PRO A 140 -9.84 27.54 -1.51
CA PRO A 140 -11.15 27.93 -2.03
C PRO A 140 -11.06 28.15 -3.55
N GLN A 141 -11.90 27.46 -4.32
CA GLN A 141 -12.01 27.75 -5.74
C GLN A 141 -12.46 29.21 -5.93
N PRO A 142 -11.79 29.99 -6.79
CA PRO A 142 -12.23 31.34 -7.09
C PRO A 142 -13.63 31.27 -7.68
N ALA A 143 -14.58 31.94 -7.03
CA ALA A 143 -15.94 32.08 -7.53
C ALA A 143 -15.89 32.78 -8.89
N THR A 144 -16.24 32.05 -9.96
CA THR A 144 -16.47 32.64 -11.27
C THR A 144 -17.67 33.58 -11.18
N ALA A 145 -17.43 34.88 -11.39
CA ALA A 145 -18.46 35.90 -11.54
C ALA A 145 -19.01 35.93 -12.98
#